data_AF-A0A525BXK7-F1
#
_entry.id   AF-A0A525BXK7-F1
#
_cell.length_a   1.000
_cell.length_b   1.000
_cell.length_c   1.000
_cell.angle_alpha   90.00
_cell.angle_beta   90.00
_cell.angle_gamma   90.00
#
_symmetry.space_group_name_H-M   'P 1'
#
loop_
_entity.id
_entity.type
_entity.pdbx_description
1 polymer ?
#
loop_
_entity_poly.entity_id
_entity_poly.type
_entity_poly.pdbx_seq_one_letter_code
_entity_poly.pdbx_strand_id
1 'polypeptide(L)' 'PEGAAVTTPRMDTHYLCTEYGLVNLKQKTVAERAQAIISLAHPKFRDELMREAEAMRML' A
#
# COMPACT_ATOMS: atom_id res chain seq x y z
N PRO A 1 -3.43 12.55 -8.70
CA PRO A 1 -3.03 13.26 -9.94
C PRO A 1 -1.51 13.21 -10.06
N GLU A 2 -0.99 13.20 -11.28
CA GLU A 2 0.46 13.30 -11.48
C GLU A 2 0.98 14.60 -10.82
N GLY A 3 2.05 14.47 -10.04
CA GLY A 3 2.59 15.61 -9.28
C GLY A 3 1.83 15.98 -8.00
N ALA A 4 0.99 15.10 -7.44
CA ALA A 4 0.38 15.34 -6.13
C ALA A 4 1.46 15.55 -5.04
N ALA A 5 1.31 16.60 -4.22
CA ALA A 5 2.22 16.86 -3.12
C ALA A 5 2.16 15.72 -2.08
N VAL A 6 3.32 15.21 -1.69
CA VAL A 6 3.44 14.13 -0.68
C VAL A 6 3.52 14.77 0.70
N THR A 7 2.42 14.73 1.46
CA THR A 7 2.36 15.30 2.82
C THR A 7 3.09 14.42 3.84
N THR A 8 2.93 13.10 3.76
CA THR A 8 3.56 12.14 4.67
C THR A 8 4.46 11.20 3.86
N PRO A 9 5.78 11.37 3.92
CA PRO A 9 6.73 10.50 3.22
C PRO A 9 6.60 9.04 3.65
N ARG A 10 6.95 8.11 2.75
CA ARG A 10 6.85 6.65 2.99
C ARG A 10 7.57 6.17 4.26
N MET A 11 8.64 6.87 4.67
CA MET A 11 9.45 6.53 5.84
C MET A 11 8.76 6.89 7.17
N ASP A 12 7.84 7.85 7.14
CA ASP A 12 7.18 8.38 8.34
C ASP A 12 5.86 7.68 8.62
N THR A 13 5.21 7.10 7.60
CA THR A 13 3.95 6.37 7.76
C THR A 13 4.10 5.20 8.73
N HIS A 14 3.37 5.25 9.84
CA HIS A 14 3.34 4.19 10.85
C HIS A 14 2.17 3.23 10.63
N TYR A 15 0.95 3.71 10.83
CA TYR A 15 -0.25 2.90 10.64
C TYR A 15 -1.07 3.43 9.47
N LEU A 16 -1.67 2.51 8.73
CA LEU A 16 -2.66 2.80 7.69
C LEU A 16 -3.94 2.03 8.01
N CYS A 17 -5.08 2.72 7.94
CA CYS A 17 -6.39 2.19 8.32
C CYS A 17 -7.39 2.43 7.18
N THR A 18 -8.24 1.44 6.94
CA THR A 18 -9.45 1.54 6.11
C THR A 18 -10.60 0.84 6.83
N GLU A 19 -11.79 0.86 6.26
CA GLU A 19 -12.94 0.05 6.73
C GLU A 19 -12.68 -1.46 6.72
N TYR A 20 -11.61 -1.91 6.05
CA TYR A 20 -11.20 -3.31 5.96
C TYR A 20 -10.10 -3.72 6.96
N GLY A 21 -9.61 -2.78 7.79
CA GLY A 21 -8.68 -3.08 8.87
C GLY A 21 -7.57 -2.04 9.05
N LEU A 22 -6.52 -2.44 9.78
CA LEU A 22 -5.38 -1.61 10.16
C LEU A 22 -4.07 -2.39 9.93
N VAL A 23 -3.07 -1.77 9.33
CA VAL A 23 -1.72 -2.35 9.19
C VAL A 23 -0.64 -1.39 9.68
N ASN A 24 0.42 -1.96 10.27
CA ASN A 24 1.65 -1.25 10.57
C ASN A 24 2.61 -1.34 9.37
N LEU A 25 3.07 -0.20 8.86
CA LEU A 25 3.99 -0.08 7.73
C LEU A 25 5.44 0.27 8.14
N LYS A 26 5.72 0.50 9.43
CA LYS A 26 7.10 0.71 9.91
C LYS A 26 7.93 -0.54 9.66
N GLN A 27 9.17 -0.30 9.21
CA GLN A 27 10.19 -1.33 8.99
C GLN A 27 9.83 -2.42 7.96
N LYS A 28 8.72 -2.26 7.24
CA LYS A 28 8.35 -3.16 6.14
C LYS A 28 9.11 -2.79 4.86
N THR A 29 9.56 -3.81 4.14
CA THR A 29 10.08 -3.70 2.78
C THR A 29 8.99 -3.22 1.82
N VAL A 30 9.38 -2.82 0.60
CA VAL A 30 8.41 -2.35 -0.41
C VAL A 30 7.36 -3.42 -0.72
N ALA A 31 7.77 -4.68 -0.87
CA ALA A 31 6.88 -5.82 -1.12
C ALA A 31 5.90 -6.06 0.03
N GLU A 32 6.40 -6.09 1.26
CA GLU A 32 5.54 -6.27 2.44
C GLU A 32 4.56 -5.10 2.61
N ARG A 33 4.98 -3.87 2.27
CA ARG A 33 4.09 -2.70 2.29
C ARG A 33 3.02 -2.80 1.22
N ALA A 34 3.38 -3.17 -0.01
CA ALA A 34 2.43 -3.34 -1.10
C ALA A 34 1.35 -4.37 -0.72
N GLN A 35 1.76 -5.55 -0.26
CA GLN A 35 0.84 -6.61 0.19
C GLN A 35 -0.05 -6.14 1.36
N ALA A 36 0.53 -5.46 2.36
CA ALA A 36 -0.22 -4.95 3.51
C ALA A 36 -1.21 -3.83 3.13
N ILE A 37 -0.87 -2.98 2.16
CA ILE A 37 -1.78 -1.93 1.69
C ILE A 37 -2.90 -2.54 0.85
N ILE A 38 -2.59 -3.50 -0.02
CA ILE A 38 -3.58 -4.17 -0.87
C ILE A 38 -4.57 -4.99 -0.03
N SER A 39 -4.14 -5.57 1.09
CA SER A 39 -5.06 -6.26 2.01
C SER A 39 -6.09 -5.33 2.67
N LEU A 40 -5.80 -4.02 2.75
CA LEU A 40 -6.73 -3.00 3.22
C LEU A 40 -7.62 -2.41 2.13
N ALA A 41 -7.32 -2.67 0.85
CA ALA A 41 -8.13 -2.19 -0.25
C ALA A 41 -9.49 -2.91 -0.31
N HIS A 42 -10.48 -2.24 -0.92
CA HIS A 42 -11.80 -2.82 -1.17
C HIS A 42 -11.66 -4.14 -1.98
N PRO A 43 -12.33 -5.24 -1.57
CA PRO A 43 -12.11 -6.58 -2.13
C PRO A 43 -12.15 -6.67 -3.66
N LYS A 44 -13.04 -5.90 -4.29
CA LYS A 44 -13.17 -5.80 -5.75
C LYS A 44 -11.87 -5.45 -6.49
N PHE A 45 -10.96 -4.71 -5.87
CA PHE A 45 -9.75 -4.19 -6.54
C PHE A 45 -8.47 -4.95 -6.18
N ARG A 46 -8.52 -5.89 -5.23
CA ARG A 46 -7.29 -6.53 -4.70
C ARG A 46 -6.52 -7.27 -5.79
N ASP A 47 -7.23 -8.01 -6.65
CA ASP A 47 -6.60 -8.79 -7.73
C ASP A 47 -5.95 -7.90 -8.80
N GLU A 48 -6.54 -6.74 -9.09
CA GLU A 48 -6.00 -5.76 -10.03
C GLU A 48 -4.74 -5.11 -9.45
N LEU A 49 -4.83 -4.64 -8.18
CA LEU A 49 -3.70 -4.03 -7.49
C LEU A 49 -2.52 -5.00 -7.30
N MET A 50 -2.78 -6.30 -7.07
CA MET A 50 -1.69 -7.27 -6.99
C MET A 50 -0.95 -7.42 -8.32
N ARG A 51 -1.69 -7.49 -9.44
CA ARG A 51 -1.09 -7.57 -10.78
C ARG A 51 -0.29 -6.31 -11.13
N GLU A 52 -0.79 -5.14 -10.75
CA GLU A 52 -0.04 -3.89 -10.93
C GLU A 52 1.23 -3.86 -10.10
N ALA A 53 1.18 -4.33 -8.84
CA ALA A 53 2.36 -4.41 -7.98
C ALA A 53 3.44 -5.35 -8.57
N GLU A 54 3.04 -6.48 -9.15
CA GLU A 54 3.94 -7.37 -9.90
C GLU A 54 4.55 -6.66 -11.12
N ALA A 55 3.72 -6.00 -11.94
CA ALA A 55 4.17 -5.28 -13.13
C ALA A 55 5.16 -4.16 -12.81
N MET A 56 4.96 -3.47 -11.68
CA MET A 56 5.84 -2.41 -11.18
C MET A 56 7.07 -2.96 -10.42
N ARG A 57 7.23 -4.28 -10.32
CA ARG A 57 8.32 -4.95 -9.57
C ARG A 57 8.39 -4.50 -8.12
N MET A 58 7.22 -4.31 -7.52
CA MET A 58 7.08 -3.96 -6.11
C MET A 58 6.99 -5.20 -5.22
N LEU A 59 6.72 -6.38 -5.78
CA LEU A 59 6.66 -7.67 -5.09
C LEU A 59 7.95 -8.50 -5.27
#